data_AF-A0A061BF50-F1
#
_entry.id   AF-A0A061BF50-F1
#
_cell.length_a   1.000
_cell.length_b   1.000
_cell.length_c   1.000
_cell.angle_alpha   90.00
_cell.angle_beta   90.00
_cell.angle_gamma   90.00
#
_symmetry.space_group_name_H-M   'P 1'
#
loop_
_entity.id
_entity.type
_entity.pdbx_description
1 polymer ?
#
loop_
_entity_poly.entity_id
_entity_poly.type
_entity_poly.pdbx_seq_one_letter_code
_entity_poly.pdbx_strand_id
1 'polypeptide(L)'
;MPKRPRTPSPPIQRPSPLAPLATRLRYSIGRGEQGVLTFEPYKGYLLPLWRFKTPEIAEESARRLEREFQRFEDEGDFVGCDMARKFIQMGMTRSMRYANRAGGRKYSAEDGSLLPKPSDHPGAKDKLASAAIFREVWERVKSRERYADLRKEWEKEKKEWLKSHPKEEEESEAEDVKREDGDEVKEEEDEEKPAKAKKRTRSGAKKEDKLASKRRRVKKEEDESD
;
A
#
# COMPACT_ATOMS: atom_id res chain seq x y z
N MET A 1 37.79 -7.03 -19.92
CA MET A 1 37.92 -6.00 -18.87
C MET A 1 37.35 -6.54 -17.57
N PRO A 2 38.16 -6.87 -16.55
CA PRO A 2 37.64 -7.26 -15.24
C PRO A 2 36.85 -6.08 -14.63
N LYS A 3 35.63 -6.34 -14.15
CA LYS A 3 34.81 -5.32 -13.49
C LYS A 3 35.55 -4.81 -12.26
N ARG A 4 35.76 -3.50 -12.15
CA ARG A 4 36.33 -2.90 -10.93
C ARG A 4 35.49 -3.33 -9.72
N PRO A 5 36.13 -3.75 -8.61
CA PRO A 5 35.40 -3.97 -7.36
C PRO A 5 34.70 -2.66 -6.98
N ARG A 6 33.40 -2.73 -6.68
CA ARG A 6 32.65 -1.57 -6.22
C ARG A 6 33.19 -1.22 -4.84
N THR A 7 33.81 -0.06 -4.70
CA THR A 7 34.13 0.49 -3.39
C THR A 7 32.83 0.62 -2.59
N PRO A 8 32.78 0.16 -1.32
CA PRO A 8 31.62 0.40 -0.48
C PRO A 8 31.40 1.91 -0.40
N SER A 9 30.17 2.35 -0.67
CA SER A 9 29.82 3.76 -0.53
C SER A 9 30.14 4.20 0.90
N PRO A 10 30.80 5.35 1.09
CA PRO A 10 31.07 5.84 2.44
C PRO A 10 29.76 5.93 3.23
N PRO A 11 29.79 5.70 4.56
CA PRO A 11 28.61 5.86 5.39
C PRO A 11 28.06 7.27 5.14
N ILE A 12 26.77 7.34 4.78
CA ILE A 12 26.13 8.63 4.49
C ILE A 12 26.11 9.39 5.82
N GLN A 13 27.00 10.37 5.97
CA GLN A 13 26.95 11.30 7.10
C GLN A 13 25.64 12.06 6.98
N ARG A 14 24.71 11.79 7.90
CA ARG A 14 23.42 12.46 7.96
C ARG A 14 23.41 13.44 9.13
N PRO A 15 22.80 14.62 8.97
CA PRO A 15 22.47 15.46 10.12
C PRO A 15 21.43 14.76 10.99
N SER A 16 21.52 14.98 12.30
CA SER A 16 20.56 14.49 13.29
C SER A 16 20.01 15.70 14.06
N PRO A 17 18.69 15.93 14.07
CA PRO A 17 17.66 15.25 13.29
C PRO A 17 17.79 15.51 11.78
N LEU A 18 17.26 14.62 10.94
CA LEU A 18 17.35 14.75 9.47
C LEU A 18 16.53 15.95 8.94
N ALA A 19 15.46 16.33 9.63
CA ALA A 19 14.62 17.46 9.29
C ALA A 19 14.23 18.27 10.55
N PRO A 20 14.06 19.60 10.44
CA PRO A 20 13.51 20.42 11.52
C PRO A 20 12.11 19.96 11.94
N LEU A 21 11.72 20.24 13.18
CA LEU A 21 10.42 19.85 13.72
C LEU A 21 9.24 20.33 12.85
N ALA A 22 9.22 21.60 12.45
CA ALA A 22 8.17 22.15 11.59
C ALA A 22 7.99 21.36 10.28
N THR A 23 9.09 20.92 9.66
CA THR A 23 9.01 20.08 8.47
C THR A 23 8.39 18.72 8.78
N ARG A 24 8.80 18.06 9.87
CA ARG A 24 8.23 16.77 10.30
C ARG A 24 6.74 16.85 10.62
N LEU A 25 6.27 17.96 11.16
CA LEU A 25 4.86 18.13 11.51
C LEU A 25 3.95 18.41 10.30
N ARG A 26 4.50 18.89 9.18
CA ARG A 26 3.78 18.94 7.88
C ARG A 26 3.58 17.57 7.22
N TYR A 27 4.23 16.51 7.71
CA TYR A 27 4.04 15.17 7.16
C TYR A 27 2.59 14.69 7.32
N SER A 28 2.04 14.01 6.32
CA SER A 28 0.71 13.39 6.40
C SER A 28 0.81 11.88 6.11
N ILE A 29 0.08 11.08 6.91
CA ILE A 29 0.03 9.63 6.72
C ILE A 29 -1.02 9.33 5.65
N GLY A 30 -0.61 9.25 4.38
CA GLY A 30 -1.49 8.82 3.30
C GLY A 30 -1.86 7.32 3.33
N ARG A 31 -2.84 6.92 2.52
CA ARG A 31 -3.22 5.51 2.33
C ARG A 31 -2.06 4.74 1.66
N GLY A 32 -1.64 3.63 2.27
CA GLY A 32 -0.58 2.76 1.75
C GLY A 32 0.78 3.45 1.62
N GLU A 33 1.26 3.60 0.38
CA GLU A 33 2.59 4.14 0.02
C GLU A 33 2.51 5.58 -0.54
N GLN A 34 1.36 6.25 -0.45
CA GLN A 34 1.20 7.64 -0.89
C GLN A 34 2.11 8.59 -0.09
N GLY A 35 2.66 9.61 -0.76
CA GLY A 35 3.53 10.64 -0.17
C GLY A 35 5.01 10.26 0.00
N VAL A 36 5.35 8.97 -0.05
CA VAL A 36 6.73 8.47 0.20
C VAL A 36 7.75 9.04 -0.78
N LEU A 37 7.33 9.27 -2.02
CA LEU A 37 8.20 9.77 -3.08
C LEU A 37 8.16 11.29 -3.26
N THR A 38 7.51 12.01 -2.35
CA THR A 38 7.38 13.48 -2.45
C THR A 38 7.89 14.20 -1.20
N PHE A 39 7.94 13.54 -0.05
CA PHE A 39 8.29 14.19 1.22
C PHE A 39 9.81 14.27 1.46
N GLU A 40 10.37 15.48 1.29
CA GLU A 40 11.79 15.78 1.54
C GLU A 40 12.07 16.21 2.99
N PRO A 41 13.30 16.02 3.52
CA PRO A 41 14.49 15.42 2.89
C PRO A 41 14.53 13.88 2.94
N TYR A 42 13.52 13.24 3.57
CA TYR A 42 13.47 11.80 3.78
C TYR A 42 13.50 11.00 2.49
N LYS A 43 12.74 11.43 1.47
CA LYS A 43 12.80 10.81 0.13
C LYS A 43 14.23 10.84 -0.41
N GLY A 44 14.86 12.02 -0.49
CA GLY A 44 16.20 12.17 -1.03
C GLY A 44 17.24 11.32 -0.30
N TYR A 45 17.07 11.16 1.01
CA TYR A 45 17.95 10.36 1.86
C TYR A 45 17.74 8.84 1.68
N LEU A 46 16.49 8.35 1.68
CA LEU A 46 16.16 6.92 1.69
C LEU A 46 16.11 6.31 0.28
N LEU A 47 15.72 7.08 -0.74
CA LEU A 47 15.58 6.58 -2.11
C LEU A 47 16.87 5.95 -2.69
N PRO A 48 18.09 6.48 -2.46
CA PRO A 48 19.33 5.85 -2.91
C PRO A 48 19.58 4.48 -2.28
N LEU A 49 19.06 4.23 -1.08
CA LEU A 49 19.19 2.97 -0.35
C LEU A 49 18.28 1.89 -0.92
N TRP A 50 17.21 2.28 -1.60
CA TRP A 50 16.16 1.39 -2.09
C TRP A 50 16.49 0.76 -3.45
N ARG A 51 16.86 -0.53 -3.44
CA ARG A 51 17.34 -1.31 -4.60
C ARG A 51 16.89 -2.77 -4.46
N PHE A 52 16.43 -3.37 -5.55
CA PHE A 52 15.91 -4.75 -5.53
C PHE A 52 16.12 -5.48 -6.86
N LYS A 53 17.26 -5.23 -7.52
CA LYS A 53 17.51 -5.81 -8.85
C LYS A 53 17.66 -7.33 -8.78
N THR A 54 18.44 -7.82 -7.81
CA THR A 54 18.68 -9.23 -7.50
C THR A 54 18.45 -9.45 -6.00
N PRO A 55 18.30 -10.70 -5.52
CA PRO A 55 18.11 -10.99 -4.10
C PRO A 55 19.21 -10.41 -3.20
N GLU A 56 20.48 -10.48 -3.63
CA GLU A 56 21.62 -9.98 -2.85
C GLU A 56 21.57 -8.45 -2.70
N ILE A 57 21.13 -7.76 -3.76
CA ILE A 57 20.94 -6.31 -3.74
C ILE A 57 19.73 -5.95 -2.85
N ALA A 58 18.65 -6.73 -2.91
CA ALA A 58 17.48 -6.55 -2.07
C ALA A 58 17.81 -6.75 -0.59
N GLU A 59 18.63 -7.74 -0.26
CA GLU A 59 19.10 -8.01 1.10
C GLU A 59 19.88 -6.82 1.68
N GLU A 60 20.87 -6.31 0.94
CA GLU A 60 21.62 -5.14 1.41
C GLU A 60 20.73 -3.90 1.50
N SER A 61 19.82 -3.71 0.55
CA SER A 61 18.87 -2.59 0.57
C SER A 61 17.94 -2.65 1.79
N ALA A 62 17.33 -3.80 2.05
CA ALA A 62 16.43 -4.01 3.18
C ALA A 62 17.17 -3.85 4.52
N ARG A 63 18.38 -4.41 4.65
CA ARG A 63 19.23 -4.20 5.83
C ARG A 63 19.58 -2.73 6.05
N ARG A 64 19.90 -1.97 5.00
CA ARG A 64 20.21 -0.53 5.12
C ARG A 64 18.99 0.26 5.55
N LEU A 65 17.83 0.02 4.95
CA LEU A 65 16.58 0.69 5.32
C LEU A 65 16.14 0.34 6.74
N GLU A 66 16.33 -0.90 7.19
CA GLU A 66 16.06 -1.31 8.57
C GLU A 66 17.00 -0.62 9.56
N ARG A 67 18.29 -0.47 9.22
CA ARG A 67 19.22 0.32 10.05
C ARG A 67 18.79 1.78 10.15
N GLU A 68 18.38 2.41 9.05
CA GLU A 68 17.88 3.78 9.11
C GLU A 68 16.60 3.90 9.92
N PHE A 69 15.67 2.94 9.78
CA PHE A 69 14.48 2.86 10.63
C PHE A 69 14.87 2.87 12.13
N GLN A 70 15.79 2.00 12.55
CA GLN A 70 16.22 1.91 13.95
C GLN A 70 16.85 3.21 14.42
N ARG A 71 17.69 3.83 13.58
CA ARG A 71 18.31 5.11 13.94
C ARG A 71 17.30 6.25 14.06
N PHE A 72 16.25 6.30 13.23
CA PHE A 72 15.17 7.26 13.40
C PHE A 72 14.37 6.99 14.67
N GLU A 73 14.18 5.71 15.01
CA GLU A 73 13.49 5.31 16.24
C GLU A 73 14.25 5.77 17.49
N ASP A 74 15.57 5.59 17.50
CA ASP A 74 16.48 6.06 18.56
C ASP A 74 16.46 7.59 18.71
N GLU A 75 16.22 8.31 17.61
CA GLU A 75 16.12 9.78 17.58
C GLU A 75 14.72 10.31 17.95
N GLY A 76 13.73 9.42 18.12
CA GLY A 76 12.34 9.82 18.28
C GLY A 76 11.74 10.46 17.02
N ASP A 77 12.30 10.18 15.83
CA ASP A 77 11.80 10.69 14.57
C ASP A 77 10.78 9.71 13.95
N PHE A 78 9.51 9.87 14.32
CA PHE A 78 8.42 9.07 13.76
C PHE A 78 8.36 9.16 12.22
N VAL A 79 8.54 10.36 11.66
CA VAL A 79 8.42 10.55 10.20
C VAL A 79 9.51 9.79 9.47
N GLY A 80 10.74 9.83 9.99
CA GLY A 80 11.83 8.99 9.49
C GLY A 80 11.53 7.50 9.58
N CYS A 81 10.98 7.04 10.71
CA CYS A 81 10.56 5.64 10.88
C CYS A 81 9.50 5.23 9.86
N ASP A 82 8.42 5.99 9.71
CA ASP A 82 7.33 5.66 8.78
C ASP A 82 7.80 5.72 7.33
N MET A 83 8.63 6.70 6.96
CA MET A 83 9.23 6.77 5.61
C MET A 83 10.10 5.54 5.32
N ALA A 84 11.00 5.16 6.23
CA ALA A 84 11.82 3.97 6.08
C ALA A 84 10.97 2.69 5.96
N ARG A 85 9.96 2.53 6.83
CA ARG A 85 8.98 1.43 6.79
C ARG A 85 8.26 1.37 5.45
N LYS A 86 7.80 2.51 4.92
CA LYS A 86 7.12 2.59 3.62
C LYS A 86 8.05 2.29 2.44
N PHE A 87 9.33 2.68 2.49
CA PHE A 87 10.31 2.26 1.47
C PHE A 87 10.55 0.74 1.48
N ILE A 88 10.58 0.12 2.67
CA ILE A 88 10.67 -1.34 2.80
C ILE A 88 9.41 -2.00 2.20
N GLN A 89 8.22 -1.47 2.51
CA GLN A 89 6.94 -1.92 1.94
C GLN A 89 6.94 -1.80 0.40
N MET A 90 7.39 -0.66 -0.13
CA MET A 90 7.56 -0.44 -1.56
C MET A 90 8.50 -1.47 -2.19
N GLY A 91 9.57 -1.86 -1.48
CA GLY A 91 10.49 -2.91 -1.94
C GLY A 91 9.79 -4.25 -2.12
N MET A 92 8.95 -4.64 -1.16
CA MET A 92 8.13 -5.85 -1.22
C MET A 92 7.13 -5.78 -2.38
N THR A 93 6.30 -4.73 -2.45
CA THR A 93 5.20 -4.61 -3.43
C THR A 93 5.74 -4.47 -4.85
N ARG A 94 6.79 -3.66 -5.06
CA ARG A 94 7.41 -3.50 -6.39
C ARG A 94 8.10 -4.77 -6.83
N SER A 95 8.86 -5.44 -5.97
CA SER A 95 9.51 -6.71 -6.34
C SER A 95 8.46 -7.75 -6.76
N MET A 96 7.36 -7.88 -6.00
CA MET A 96 6.26 -8.77 -6.36
C MET A 96 5.62 -8.40 -7.71
N ARG A 97 5.44 -7.11 -7.99
CA ARG A 97 4.94 -6.65 -9.29
C ARG A 97 5.88 -7.03 -10.43
N TYR A 98 7.20 -6.91 -10.25
CA TYR A 98 8.20 -7.30 -11.25
C TYR A 98 8.35 -8.82 -11.40
N ALA A 99 7.98 -9.60 -10.38
CA ALA A 99 7.89 -11.06 -10.49
C ALA A 99 6.72 -11.50 -11.37
N ASN A 100 5.58 -10.80 -11.25
CA ASN A 100 4.38 -11.09 -12.03
C ASN A 100 4.45 -10.50 -13.45
N ARG A 101 5.30 -9.49 -13.66
CA ARG A 101 5.37 -8.70 -14.90
C ARG A 101 6.80 -8.22 -15.12
N ALA A 102 7.53 -8.82 -16.06
CA ALA A 102 8.94 -8.50 -16.33
C ALA A 102 9.23 -6.99 -16.52
N GLY A 103 8.32 -6.27 -17.17
CA GLY A 103 8.42 -4.81 -17.39
C GLY A 103 7.78 -3.93 -16.32
N GLY A 104 7.12 -4.52 -15.31
CA GLY A 104 6.41 -3.80 -14.25
C GLY A 104 5.17 -3.01 -14.69
N ARG A 105 4.80 -3.05 -15.97
CA ARG A 105 3.61 -2.39 -16.55
C ARG A 105 2.38 -3.30 -16.40
N LYS A 106 1.28 -2.75 -15.88
CA LYS A 106 -0.01 -3.46 -15.71
C LYS A 106 -0.81 -3.50 -17.01
N TYR A 107 -0.70 -2.45 -17.81
CA TYR A 107 -1.44 -2.27 -19.05
C TYR A 107 -0.49 -2.24 -20.25
N SER A 108 -0.98 -2.72 -21.37
CA SER A 108 -0.33 -2.63 -22.67
C SER A 108 -0.22 -1.17 -23.11
N ALA A 109 0.90 -0.83 -23.76
CA ALA A 109 1.11 0.51 -24.29
C ALA A 109 0.41 0.74 -25.63
N GLU A 110 -0.06 -0.33 -26.29
CA GLU A 110 -0.66 -0.27 -27.62
C GLU A 110 -2.16 -0.02 -27.57
N ASP A 111 -2.86 -0.71 -26.66
CA ASP A 111 -4.32 -0.77 -26.59
C ASP A 111 -4.88 -0.51 -25.18
N GLY A 112 -4.01 -0.32 -24.18
CA GLY A 112 -4.42 -0.13 -22.78
C GLY A 112 -4.99 -1.38 -22.11
N SER A 113 -4.93 -2.54 -22.75
CA SER A 113 -5.47 -3.78 -22.20
C SER A 113 -4.65 -4.29 -21.00
N LEU A 114 -5.30 -5.01 -20.09
CA LEU A 114 -4.65 -5.65 -18.95
C LEU A 114 -3.68 -6.73 -19.45
N LEU A 115 -2.39 -6.55 -19.17
CA LEU A 115 -1.40 -7.56 -19.51
C LEU A 115 -1.65 -8.84 -18.68
N PRO A 116 -1.36 -10.04 -19.22
CA PRO A 116 -1.37 -11.28 -18.44
C PRO A 116 -0.38 -11.20 -17.27
N LYS A 117 -0.52 -12.08 -16.28
CA LYS A 117 0.45 -12.27 -15.17
C LYS A 117 1.36 -13.49 -15.47
N PRO A 118 2.27 -13.45 -16.46
CA PRO A 118 3.16 -14.58 -16.68
C PRO A 118 4.21 -14.59 -15.57
N SER A 119 4.16 -15.60 -14.71
CA SER A 119 5.13 -15.85 -13.64
C SER A 119 6.43 -16.47 -14.12
N ASP A 120 6.54 -16.83 -15.40
CA ASP A 120 7.58 -17.75 -15.89
C ASP A 120 8.71 -17.05 -16.65
N HIS A 121 8.80 -15.72 -16.56
CA HIS A 121 9.91 -15.01 -17.19
C HIS A 121 11.23 -15.25 -16.41
N PRO A 122 12.41 -15.22 -17.08
CA PRO A 122 13.69 -15.60 -16.47
C PRO A 122 14.12 -14.84 -15.20
N GLY A 123 13.46 -13.73 -14.87
CA GLY A 123 13.75 -12.91 -13.68
C GLY A 123 12.71 -13.03 -12.56
N ALA A 124 11.63 -13.80 -12.74
CA ALA A 124 10.53 -13.84 -11.80
C ALA A 124 10.94 -14.42 -10.44
N LYS A 125 11.71 -15.53 -10.45
CA LYS A 125 12.22 -16.18 -9.24
C LYS A 125 13.04 -15.25 -8.35
N ASP A 126 13.97 -14.51 -8.95
CA ASP A 126 14.81 -13.53 -8.24
C ASP A 126 13.98 -12.39 -7.63
N LYS A 127 12.91 -11.96 -8.32
CA LYS A 127 12.00 -10.94 -7.84
C LYS A 127 11.10 -11.43 -6.71
N LEU A 128 10.65 -12.68 -6.76
CA LEU A 128 9.93 -13.31 -5.64
C LEU A 128 10.83 -13.40 -4.40
N ALA A 129 12.07 -13.85 -4.56
CA ALA A 129 13.04 -13.88 -3.46
C ALA A 129 13.31 -12.47 -2.91
N SER A 130 13.49 -11.47 -3.78
CA SER A 130 13.63 -10.06 -3.35
C SER A 130 12.40 -9.58 -2.57
N ALA A 131 11.18 -9.92 -3.02
CA ALA A 131 9.95 -9.54 -2.32
C ALA A 131 9.85 -10.19 -0.94
N ALA A 132 10.26 -11.45 -0.80
CA ALA A 132 10.27 -12.17 0.48
C ALA A 132 11.23 -11.53 1.48
N ILE A 133 12.43 -11.13 1.04
CA ILE A 133 13.42 -10.42 1.86
C ILE A 133 12.82 -9.13 2.43
N PHE A 134 12.22 -8.28 1.58
CA PHE A 134 11.59 -7.05 2.06
C PHE A 134 10.39 -7.31 2.98
N ARG A 135 9.63 -8.38 2.73
CA ARG A 135 8.48 -8.74 3.56
C ARG A 135 8.92 -9.08 4.99
N GLU A 136 9.95 -9.90 5.15
CA GLU A 136 10.48 -10.27 6.46
C GLU A 136 10.87 -9.02 7.25
N VAL A 137 11.65 -8.12 6.63
CA VAL A 137 12.07 -6.86 7.26
C VAL A 137 10.87 -5.97 7.58
N TRP A 138 9.89 -5.88 6.67
CA TRP A 138 8.68 -5.07 6.88
C TRP A 138 7.87 -5.57 8.08
N GLU A 139 7.72 -6.89 8.23
CA GLU A 139 7.03 -7.50 9.38
C GLU A 139 7.77 -7.20 10.69
N ARG A 140 9.11 -7.24 10.70
CA ARG A 140 9.92 -6.84 11.86
C ARG A 140 9.72 -5.38 12.25
N VAL A 141 9.88 -4.43 11.31
CA VAL A 141 9.79 -3.00 11.67
C VAL A 141 8.36 -2.58 12.03
N LYS A 142 7.35 -3.20 11.40
CA LYS A 142 5.94 -2.92 11.68
C LYS A 142 5.50 -3.42 13.07
N SER A 143 6.11 -4.48 13.57
CA SER A 143 5.75 -5.09 14.86
C SER A 143 6.45 -4.46 16.06
N ARG A 144 7.33 -3.46 15.86
CA ARG A 144 7.99 -2.77 16.98
C ARG A 144 7.00 -1.91 17.76
N GLU A 145 6.95 -2.13 19.07
CA GLU A 145 6.09 -1.35 19.97
C GLU A 145 6.47 0.13 19.98
N ARG A 146 7.77 0.43 19.99
CA ARG A 146 8.26 1.82 20.01
C ARG A 146 7.79 2.63 18.80
N TYR A 147 7.65 2.02 17.63
CA TYR A 147 7.05 2.66 16.45
C TYR A 147 5.61 3.11 16.70
N ALA A 148 4.80 2.28 17.36
CA ALA A 148 3.42 2.61 17.69
C ALA A 148 3.35 3.76 18.71
N ASP A 149 4.29 3.83 19.65
CA ASP A 149 4.35 4.92 20.63
C ASP A 149 4.82 6.23 20.01
N LEU A 150 5.87 6.20 19.18
CA LEU A 150 6.33 7.37 18.42
C LEU A 150 5.23 7.94 17.53
N ARG A 151 4.40 7.08 16.95
CA ARG A 151 3.24 7.52 16.17
C ARG A 151 2.26 8.32 17.02
N LYS A 152 1.90 7.83 18.21
CA LYS A 152 0.96 8.52 19.11
C LYS A 152 1.55 9.84 19.61
N GLU A 153 2.83 9.86 19.95
CA GLU A 153 3.57 11.06 20.35
C GLU A 153 3.51 12.12 19.23
N TRP A 154 3.84 11.73 18.00
CA TRP A 154 3.80 12.60 16.82
C TRP A 154 2.38 13.08 16.47
N GLU A 155 1.36 12.21 16.54
CA GLU A 155 -0.04 12.60 16.28
C GLU A 155 -0.51 13.68 17.28
N LYS A 156 -0.11 13.57 18.55
CA LYS A 156 -0.42 14.55 19.58
C LYS A 156 0.31 15.88 19.33
N GLU A 157 1.61 15.82 19.07
CA GLU A 157 2.43 17.00 18.78
C GLU A 157 1.95 17.73 17.52
N LYS A 158 1.62 16.99 16.46
CA LYS A 158 1.05 17.54 15.23
C LYS A 158 -0.27 18.26 15.49
N LYS A 159 -1.17 17.67 16.28
CA LYS A 159 -2.45 18.30 16.62
C LYS A 159 -2.27 19.61 17.39
N GLU A 160 -1.31 19.66 18.31
CA GLU A 160 -0.99 20.88 19.05
C GLU A 160 -0.35 21.95 18.15
N TRP A 161 0.47 21.52 17.19
CA TRP A 161 1.10 22.40 16.21
C TRP A 161 0.09 23.02 15.22
N LEU A 162 -0.83 22.23 14.67
CA LEU A 162 -1.87 22.73 13.76
C LEU A 162 -2.75 23.79 14.43
N LYS A 163 -3.16 23.57 15.69
CA LYS A 163 -3.92 24.56 16.47
C LYS A 163 -3.21 25.91 16.64
N SER A 164 -1.88 25.89 16.68
CA SER A 164 -1.07 27.12 16.78
C SER A 164 -0.70 27.72 15.42
N HIS A 165 -0.99 27.01 14.32
CA HIS A 165 -0.68 27.39 12.95
C HIS A 165 -1.92 27.20 12.05
N PRO A 166 -2.98 28.00 12.25
CA PRO A 166 -4.29 27.79 11.58
C PRO A 166 -4.22 27.78 10.04
N LYS A 167 -3.26 28.48 9.43
CA LYS A 167 -3.05 28.42 7.97
C LYS A 167 -2.58 27.05 7.48
N GLU A 168 -1.77 26.36 8.28
CA GLU A 168 -1.27 25.01 7.98
C GLU A 168 -2.34 23.96 8.31
N GLU A 169 -3.25 24.26 9.25
CA GLU A 169 -4.48 23.47 9.49
C GLU A 169 -5.39 23.51 8.26
N GLU A 170 -5.72 24.71 7.76
CA GLU A 170 -6.52 24.88 6.53
C GLU A 170 -5.88 24.19 5.31
N GLU A 171 -4.55 24.29 5.14
CA GLU A 171 -3.84 23.59 4.05
C GLU A 171 -3.89 22.07 4.22
N SER A 172 -3.70 21.57 5.45
CA SER A 172 -3.76 20.13 5.73
C SER A 172 -5.15 19.53 5.48
N GLU A 173 -6.21 20.25 5.87
CA GLU A 173 -7.60 19.85 5.64
C GLU A 173 -7.93 19.88 4.14
N ALA A 174 -7.51 20.93 3.42
CA ALA A 174 -7.70 21.02 1.98
C ALA A 174 -6.97 19.89 1.23
N GLU A 175 -5.77 19.52 1.68
CA GLU A 175 -5.07 18.37 1.12
C GLU A 175 -5.76 17.04 1.46
N ASP A 176 -6.33 16.86 2.66
CA ASP A 176 -7.06 15.66 3.05
C ASP A 176 -8.36 15.50 2.25
N VAL A 177 -9.13 16.58 2.04
CA VAL A 177 -10.33 16.56 1.17
C VAL A 177 -9.96 16.14 -0.25
N LYS A 178 -8.91 16.75 -0.82
CA LYS A 178 -8.43 16.39 -2.16
C LYS A 178 -7.95 14.94 -2.25
N ARG A 179 -7.46 14.35 -1.15
CA ARG A 179 -7.10 12.93 -1.08
C ARG A 179 -8.33 12.04 -1.09
N GLU A 180 -9.38 12.38 -0.34
CA GLU A 180 -10.64 11.64 -0.34
C GLU A 180 -11.30 11.63 -1.72
N ASP A 181 -11.40 12.79 -2.39
CA ASP A 181 -11.93 12.89 -3.76
C ASP A 181 -11.09 12.06 -4.76
N GLY A 182 -9.76 12.06 -4.60
CA GLY A 182 -8.86 11.29 -5.46
C GLY A 182 -8.91 9.77 -5.24
N ASP A 183 -9.32 9.34 -4.05
CA ASP A 183 -9.55 7.93 -3.70
C ASP A 183 -10.96 7.46 -4.12
N GLU A 184 -12.00 8.30 -4.02
CA GLU A 184 -13.38 7.99 -4.47
C GLU A 184 -13.45 7.74 -5.99
N VAL A 185 -12.67 8.47 -6.79
CA VAL A 185 -12.51 8.21 -8.24
C VAL A 185 -11.78 6.89 -8.53
N LYS A 186 -11.12 6.29 -7.52
CA LYS A 186 -10.33 5.05 -7.65
C LYS A 186 -11.01 3.82 -7.05
N GLU A 187 -12.04 3.98 -6.20
CA GLU A 187 -12.78 2.87 -5.59
C GLU A 187 -13.65 2.09 -6.59
N GLU A 188 -13.90 2.59 -7.80
CA GLU A 188 -14.62 1.84 -8.85
C GLU A 188 -13.77 0.77 -9.58
N GLU A 189 -12.45 0.64 -9.34
CA GLU A 189 -11.58 -0.28 -10.12
C GLU A 189 -11.01 -1.52 -9.38
N ASP A 190 -11.44 -1.83 -8.14
CA ASP A 190 -10.83 -2.93 -7.35
C ASP A 190 -11.80 -3.97 -6.71
N GLU A 191 -13.05 -4.14 -7.20
CA GLU A 191 -13.89 -5.32 -6.85
C GLU A 191 -13.98 -6.35 -8.00
N GLU A 192 -13.05 -7.31 -8.07
CA GLU A 192 -13.30 -8.59 -8.75
C GLU A 192 -13.99 -9.56 -7.77
N LYS A 193 -15.33 -9.59 -7.79
CA LYS A 193 -16.13 -10.61 -7.07
C LYS A 193 -15.89 -12.01 -7.66
N PRO A 194 -15.85 -13.08 -6.84
CA PRO A 194 -15.58 -14.43 -7.32
C PRO A 194 -16.69 -14.92 -8.25
N ALA A 195 -16.26 -15.47 -9.39
CA ALA A 195 -17.11 -16.02 -10.44
C ALA A 195 -18.08 -17.09 -9.90
N LYS A 196 -19.38 -16.80 -9.93
CA LYS A 196 -20.41 -17.84 -9.82
C LYS A 196 -20.36 -18.73 -11.05
N ALA A 197 -20.06 -20.00 -10.83
CA ALA A 197 -20.08 -21.05 -11.83
C ALA A 197 -21.42 -21.07 -12.60
N LYS A 198 -21.34 -20.92 -13.93
CA LYS A 198 -22.47 -21.13 -14.84
C LYS A 198 -22.90 -22.61 -14.78
N LYS A 199 -23.99 -22.89 -14.07
CA LYS A 199 -24.66 -24.19 -14.13
C LYS A 199 -25.33 -24.29 -15.51
N ARG A 200 -24.82 -25.22 -16.31
CA ARG A 200 -25.33 -25.64 -17.62
C ARG A 200 -26.85 -25.87 -17.54
N THR A 201 -27.57 -25.30 -18.50
CA THR A 201 -28.97 -25.57 -18.75
C THR A 201 -29.16 -27.05 -19.12
N ARG A 202 -29.96 -27.78 -18.34
CA ARG A 202 -30.72 -28.92 -18.84
C ARG A 202 -32.20 -28.55 -18.70
N SER A 203 -32.88 -28.65 -19.82
CA SER A 203 -34.31 -28.64 -20.01
C SER A 203 -35.03 -29.60 -19.05
N GLY A 204 -36.28 -29.26 -18.72
CA GLY A 204 -37.27 -30.25 -18.30
C GLY A 204 -37.99 -29.96 -16.97
N ALA A 205 -39.25 -29.54 -17.11
CA ALA A 205 -40.38 -29.79 -16.22
C ALA A 205 -40.56 -28.99 -14.91
N LYS A 206 -41.84 -28.64 -14.70
CA LYS A 206 -42.51 -28.11 -13.50
C LYS A 206 -42.49 -26.59 -13.29
N LYS A 207 -43.39 -25.92 -14.00
CA LYS A 207 -43.99 -24.65 -13.56
C LYS A 207 -45.52 -24.72 -13.69
N GLU A 208 -46.11 -25.75 -13.09
CA GLU A 208 -47.54 -25.86 -12.83
C GLU A 208 -47.70 -26.28 -11.37
N ASP A 209 -47.52 -25.37 -10.41
CA ASP A 209 -48.08 -25.59 -9.05
C ASP A 209 -48.06 -24.40 -8.06
N LYS A 210 -47.77 -23.17 -8.49
CA LYS A 210 -47.67 -22.03 -7.53
C LYS A 210 -48.57 -20.83 -7.80
N LEU A 211 -49.49 -20.90 -8.76
CA LEU A 211 -50.57 -19.90 -8.90
C LEU A 211 -51.94 -20.37 -8.34
N ALA A 212 -52.10 -21.64 -7.97
CA ALA A 212 -53.37 -22.16 -7.46
C ALA A 212 -53.60 -21.91 -5.94
N SER A 213 -52.54 -21.67 -5.16
CA SER A 213 -52.67 -21.56 -3.70
C SER A 213 -52.91 -20.13 -3.17
N LYS A 214 -52.85 -19.10 -4.03
CA LYS A 214 -53.06 -17.69 -3.62
C LYS A 214 -54.42 -17.12 -4.01
N ARG A 215 -55.21 -17.85 -4.82
CA ARG A 215 -56.60 -17.52 -5.19
C ARG A 215 -57.68 -18.24 -4.37
N ARG A 216 -57.31 -19.18 -3.48
CA ARG A 216 -58.25 -19.93 -2.62
C ARG A 216 -58.39 -19.42 -1.18
N ARG A 217 -57.61 -18.41 -0.77
CA ARG A 217 -57.67 -17.86 0.61
C ARG A 217 -58.45 -16.55 0.75
N VAL A 218 -58.85 -15.92 -0.36
CA VAL A 218 -59.66 -14.68 -0.34
C VAL A 218 -61.15 -14.95 -0.54
N LYS A 219 -61.55 -16.18 -0.93
CA LYS A 219 -62.97 -16.53 -1.20
C LYS A 219 -63.61 -17.41 -0.09
N LYS A 220 -63.08 -17.40 1.13
CA LYS A 220 -63.65 -18.16 2.26
C LYS A 220 -63.98 -17.31 3.49
N GLU A 221 -63.90 -15.98 3.38
CA GLU A 221 -64.27 -15.05 4.47
C GLU A 221 -65.44 -14.12 4.08
N GLU A 222 -66.08 -14.30 2.91
CA GLU A 222 -67.21 -13.47 2.43
C GLU A 222 -68.54 -14.25 2.28
N ASP A 223 -68.65 -15.50 2.74
CA ASP A 223 -69.86 -16.35 2.55
C ASP A 223 -70.30 -17.10 3.84
N GLU A 224 -70.05 -16.52 5.03
CA GLU A 224 -70.64 -17.01 6.28
C GLU A 224 -71.16 -15.82 7.13
N SER A 225 -72.01 -14.99 6.52
CA SER A 225 -72.91 -14.05 7.17
C SER A 225 -74.06 -13.70 6.22
N ASP A 226 -74.94 -14.67 5.99
CA ASP A 226 -76.42 -14.52 6.01
C ASP A 226 -77.04 -15.92 6.20
#